data_AF-A0A3N9TAG0-F1
#
_entry.id   AF-A0A3N9TAG0-F1
#
_cell.length_a   1.000
_cell.length_b   1.000
_cell.length_c   1.000
_cell.angle_alpha   90.00
_cell.angle_beta   90.00
_cell.angle_gamma   90.00
#
_symmetry.space_group_name_H-M   'P 1'
#
loop_
_entity.id
_entity.type
_entity.pdbx_description
1 polymer ?
#
loop_
_entity_poly.entity_id
_entity_poly.type
_entity_poly.pdbx_seq_one_letter_code
_entity_poly.pdbx_strand_id
1 'polypeptide(L)' 'MAHSIWLAFGLLLLVEGIGPFISPRKWRNTILLLVGQTDDNLRRIGGSLVVAGFVICYFYLR' A
#
# COMPACT_ATOMS: atom_id res chain seq x y z
N MET A 1 20.87 -11.52 -4.44
CA MET A 1 19.61 -11.88 -3.75
C MET A 1 19.32 -10.99 -2.55
N ALA A 2 20.17 -10.93 -1.53
CA ALA A 2 19.93 -10.06 -0.36
C ALA A 2 19.81 -8.55 -0.71
N HIS A 3 20.63 -8.05 -1.64
CA HIS A 3 20.59 -6.63 -2.05
C HIS A 3 19.23 -6.21 -2.63
N SER A 4 18.60 -7.06 -3.44
CA SER A 4 17.29 -6.77 -4.04
C SER A 4 16.17 -6.73 -3.00
N ILE A 5 16.24 -7.57 -1.97
CA ILE A 5 15.26 -7.60 -0.87
C ILE A 5 15.34 -6.32 -0.04
N TRP A 6 16.56 -5.91 0.35
CA TRP A 6 16.77 -4.66 1.09
C TRP A 6 16.35 -3.43 0.28
N LEU A 7 16.57 -3.43 -1.04
CA LEU A 7 16.15 -2.35 -1.92
C LEU A 7 14.62 -2.30 -2.05
N ALA A 8 13.95 -3.44 -2.23
CA ALA A 8 12.48 -3.51 -2.24
C ALA A 8 11.87 -3.04 -0.91
N PHE A 9 12.47 -3.43 0.22
CA PHE A 9 12.08 -2.93 1.54
C PHE A 9 12.28 -1.43 1.68
N GLY A 10 13.41 -0.89 1.20
CA GLY A 10 13.68 0.55 1.21
C GLY A 10 12.64 1.34 0.41
N LEU A 11 12.26 0.84 -0.77
CA LEU A 11 11.21 1.45 -1.60
C LEU A 11 9.84 1.37 -0.93
N LEU A 12 9.48 0.23 -0.33
CA LEU A 12 8.24 0.07 0.42
C LEU A 12 8.16 1.09 1.57
N LEU A 13 9.22 1.24 2.35
CA LEU A 13 9.29 2.19 3.46
C LEU A 13 9.24 3.64 2.99
N LEU A 14 9.87 3.97 1.85
CA LEU A 14 9.77 5.28 1.22
C LEU A 14 8.31 5.59 0.86
N VAL A 15 7.64 4.68 0.17
CA VAL A 15 6.23 4.87 -0.25
C VAL A 15 5.30 5.00 0.96
N GLU A 16 5.44 4.13 1.97
CA GLU A 16 4.66 4.18 3.22
C GLU A 16 4.95 5.46 4.03
N GLY A 17 6.20 5.90 4.07
CA GLY A 17 6.62 7.10 4.82
C GLY A 17 6.29 8.43 4.15
N ILE A 18 6.13 8.44 2.81
CA ILE A 18 5.84 9.66 2.04
C ILE A 18 4.50 10.30 2.45
N GLY A 19 3.47 9.50 2.67
CA GLY A 19 2.13 9.96 3.07
C GLY A 19 2.15 10.85 4.33
N PRO A 20 2.64 10.34 5.48
CA PRO A 20 2.74 11.14 6.71
C PRO A 20 3.79 12.26 6.62
N PHE A 21 4.86 12.10 5.83
CA PHE A 21 5.92 13.09 5.71
C PHE A 21 5.49 14.34 4.92
N ILE A 22 4.80 14.18 3.78
CA ILE A 22 4.40 15.31 2.93
C ILE A 22 3.23 16.10 3.54
N SER A 23 2.21 15.42 4.07
CA SER A 23 1.03 16.11 4.60
C SER A 23 0.35 15.30 5.71
N PRO A 24 0.82 15.41 6.96
CA PRO A 24 0.31 14.61 8.07
C PRO A 24 -1.19 14.85 8.35
N ARG A 25 -1.67 16.09 8.14
CA ARG A 25 -3.09 16.44 8.30
C ARG A 25 -3.98 15.77 7.25
N LYS A 26 -3.60 15.82 5.97
CA LYS A 26 -4.38 15.19 4.89
C LYS A 26 -4.34 13.66 5.04
N TRP A 27 -3.15 13.10 5.30
CA TRP A 27 -2.97 11.67 5.54
C TRP A 27 -3.86 11.15 6.67
N ARG A 28 -3.85 11.84 7.82
CA ARG A 28 -4.72 11.48 8.96
C ARG A 28 -6.20 11.53 8.60
N ASN A 29 -6.65 12.54 7.86
CA ASN A 29 -8.04 12.62 7.42
C ASN A 29 -8.40 11.46 6.47
N THR A 30 -7.51 11.09 5.55
CA THR A 30 -7.71 9.93 4.67
C THR A 30 -7.84 8.63 5.45
N ILE A 31 -6.97 8.39 6.44
CA ILE A 31 -7.06 7.21 7.31
C ILE A 31 -8.37 7.20 8.10
N LEU A 32 -8.80 8.34 8.65
CA LEU A 32 -10.06 8.43 9.38
C LEU A 32 -11.28 8.13 8.49
N LEU A 33 -11.25 8.56 7.22
CA LEU A 33 -12.28 8.20 6.24
C LEU A 33 -12.30 6.70 5.96
N LEU A 34 -11.13 6.06 5.86
CA LEU A 34 -10.99 4.61 5.68
C LEU A 34 -11.51 3.82 6.88
N VAL A 35 -11.19 4.25 8.11
CA VAL A 35 -11.65 3.61 9.35
C VAL A 35 -13.17 3.76 9.54
N GLY A 36 -13.78 4.81 8.99
CA GLY A 36 -15.23 4.99 9.00
C GLY A 36 -16.01 4.19 7.95
N GLN A 37 -15.33 3.46 7.06
CA GLN A 37 -16.00 2.60 6.08
C GLN A 37 -16.48 1.29 6.70
N THR A 38 -17.51 0.68 6.11
CA THR A 38 -17.96 -0.67 6.49
C THR A 38 -16.88 -1.71 6.16
N ASP A 39 -16.84 -2.79 6.95
CA ASP A 39 -15.85 -3.87 6.77
C ASP A 39 -15.87 -4.46 5.36
N ASP A 40 -17.06 -4.54 4.72
CA ASP A 40 -17.19 -5.01 3.34
C ASP A 40 -16.48 -4.12 2.33
N ASN A 41 -16.57 -2.80 2.48
CA ASN A 41 -15.89 -1.86 1.59
C ASN A 41 -14.37 -1.92 1.81
N LEU A 42 -13.93 -2.01 3.06
CA LEU A 42 -12.51 -2.13 3.39
C LEU A 42 -11.92 -3.43 2.81
N ARG A 43 -12.67 -4.55 2.88
CA ARG A 43 -12.30 -5.82 2.25
C ARG A 43 -12.26 -5.75 0.73
N ARG A 44 -13.16 -4.99 0.09
CA ARG A 44 -13.14 -4.79 -1.37
C ARG A 44 -11.92 -3.98 -1.81
N ILE A 45 -11.60 -2.90 -1.10
CA ILE A 45 -10.41 -2.09 -1.36
C ILE A 45 -9.16 -2.95 -1.17
N GLY A 46 -9.00 -3.61 -0.02
CA GLY A 46 -7.88 -4.51 0.25
C GLY A 46 -7.79 -5.66 -0.76
N GLY A 47 -8.91 -6.27 -1.11
CA GLY A 47 -8.98 -7.33 -2.12
C GLY A 47 -8.54 -6.86 -3.50
N SER A 48 -8.96 -5.67 -3.93
CA SER A 48 -8.52 -5.09 -5.21
C SER A 48 -7.00 -4.84 -5.25
N LEU A 49 -6.41 -4.36 -4.15
CA LEU A 49 -4.97 -4.17 -4.01
C LEU A 49 -4.20 -5.50 -4.08
N VAL A 50 -4.70 -6.54 -3.40
CA VAL A 50 -4.10 -7.89 -3.45
C VAL A 50 -4.15 -8.46 -4.86
N VAL A 51 -5.29 -8.36 -5.53
CA VAL A 51 -5.45 -8.86 -6.92
C VAL A 51 -4.54 -8.09 -7.88
N ALA A 52 -4.51 -6.75 -7.79
CA ALA A 52 -3.62 -5.95 -8.63
C ALA A 52 -2.14 -6.32 -8.40
N GLY A 53 -1.71 -6.43 -7.14
CA GLY A 53 -0.37 -6.87 -6.79
C GLY A 53 -0.05 -8.27 -7.33
N PHE A 54 -0.98 -9.20 -7.23
CA PHE A 54 -0.83 -10.56 -7.76
C PHE A 54 -0.67 -10.56 -9.29
N VAL A 55 -1.46 -9.77 -10.01
CA VAL A 55 -1.36 -9.65 -11.47
C VAL A 55 -0.01 -9.07 -11.89
N ILE A 56 0.46 -8.03 -11.22
CA ILE A 56 1.78 -7.43 -11.47
C ILE A 56 2.88 -8.46 -11.21
N CYS A 57 2.86 -9.13 -10.04
CA CYS A 57 3.82 -10.17 -9.71
C CYS A 57 3.80 -11.31 -10.74
N TYR A 58 2.63 -11.77 -11.16
CA TYR A 58 2.50 -12.83 -12.17
C TYR A 58 3.10 -12.40 -13.52
N PHE A 59 2.90 -11.14 -13.92
CA PHE A 59 3.43 -10.63 -15.18
C PHE A 59 4.96 -10.46 -15.18
N TYR A 60 5.54 -9.98 -14.07
CA TYR A 60 6.99 -9.76 -13.97
C TYR A 60 7.79 -11.00 -13.54
N LEU A 61 7.15 -11.99 -12.91
CA LEU A 61 7.80 -13.25 -12.50
C LEU A 61 7.84 -14.29 -13.63
N ARG A 62 6.97 -14.13 -14.64
CA ARG A 62 6.96 -14.95 -15.86
C ARG A 62 8.01 -14.48 -16.85
#